data_AF-A0A351TTW2-F1
#
_entry.id   AF-A0A351TTW2-F1
#
_cell.length_a   1.000
_cell.length_b   1.000
_cell.length_c   1.000
_cell.angle_alpha   90.00
_cell.angle_beta   90.00
_cell.angle_gamma   90.00
#
_symmetry.space_group_name_H-M   'P 1'
#
loop_
_entity.id
_entity.type
_entity.pdbx_description
1 polymer ?
#
loop_
_entity_poly.entity_id
_entity_poly.type
_entity_poly.pdbx_seq_one_letter_code
_entity_poly.pdbx_strand_id
1 'polypeptide(L)'
;MLFYEIKQKEEIFLKERKVNGIPIQEIWARLGAEFPECDVKNHPSTRQYYVPVEKIEERLNSVVGMENWNFVVGEPQICRFGQSGHESCIVSGRLVLYDDDRVPIVRSTCGGSDIVYPKESDRPTSVANAVDSAVQDVFKRCAKRFGIAKKEKDANHSAGDARNEQEKLWKAYVLEPFRALPKGGVKAKISVEDKACELIIWNREWEELHGRYEKQFSIGSKINEISFYGVEKKYRGQMQLEFVRLATGTQNRQGAA
;
A
#
# COMPACT_ATOMS: atom_id res chain seq x y z
N MET A 1 29.49 36.05 -18.08
CA MET A 1 29.75 34.59 -18.11
C MET A 1 28.83 33.83 -17.14
N LEU A 2 28.68 34.25 -15.88
CA LEU A 2 27.75 33.62 -14.91
C LEU A 2 26.27 33.57 -15.35
N PHE A 3 25.76 34.58 -16.08
CA PHE A 3 24.37 34.59 -16.54
C PHE A 3 24.06 33.54 -17.62
N TYR A 4 25.07 33.06 -18.35
CA TYR A 4 24.87 32.04 -19.39
C TYR A 4 24.80 30.63 -18.79
N GLU A 5 25.57 30.37 -17.74
CA GLU A 5 25.54 29.09 -17.01
C GLU A 5 24.26 28.90 -16.18
N ILE A 6 23.68 29.99 -15.66
CA ILE A 6 22.40 29.94 -14.94
C ILE A 6 21.25 29.64 -15.91
N LYS A 7 21.24 30.27 -17.11
CA LYS A 7 20.27 29.93 -18.15
C LYS A 7 20.40 28.48 -18.65
N GLN A 8 21.61 27.96 -18.83
CA GLN A 8 21.79 26.55 -19.19
C GLN A 8 21.36 25.58 -18.07
N LYS A 9 21.51 25.95 -16.79
CA LYS A 9 21.01 25.15 -15.67
C LYS A 9 19.49 25.22 -15.48
N GLU A 10 18.86 26.33 -15.86
CA GLU A 10 17.39 26.48 -15.87
C GLU A 10 16.73 25.82 -17.10
N GLU A 11 17.39 25.80 -18.27
CA GLU A 11 16.90 25.05 -19.45
C GLU A 11 16.96 23.53 -19.27
N ILE A 12 17.83 23.02 -18.39
CA ILE A 12 17.84 21.61 -17.99
C ILE A 12 16.56 21.24 -17.20
N PHE A 13 15.79 22.22 -16.69
CA PHE A 13 14.74 21.97 -15.72
C PHE A 13 13.33 21.69 -16.28
N LEU A 14 13.12 21.73 -17.60
CA LEU A 14 11.79 21.49 -18.20
C LEU A 14 11.82 20.75 -19.54
N LYS A 15 12.92 20.05 -19.88
CA LYS A 15 12.87 19.12 -21.01
C LYS A 15 11.94 17.98 -20.64
N GLU A 16 10.81 17.88 -21.34
CA GLU A 16 9.88 16.78 -21.20
C GLU A 16 10.64 15.47 -21.43
N ARG A 17 10.74 14.64 -20.39
CA ARG A 17 11.43 13.36 -20.49
C ARG A 17 10.72 12.47 -21.49
N LYS A 18 11.50 11.72 -22.26
CA LYS A 18 10.99 10.81 -23.29
C LYS A 18 11.63 9.44 -23.16
N VAL A 19 10.89 8.41 -23.53
CA VAL A 19 11.41 7.04 -23.66
C VAL A 19 11.04 6.58 -25.07
N ASN A 20 12.04 6.24 -25.88
CA ASN A 20 11.90 5.95 -27.30
C ASN A 20 11.19 7.10 -28.05
N GLY A 21 11.51 8.36 -27.71
CA GLY A 21 10.87 9.54 -28.31
C GLY A 21 9.44 9.83 -27.84
N ILE A 22 8.85 8.97 -26.98
CA ILE A 22 7.49 9.13 -26.45
C ILE A 22 7.54 9.91 -25.13
N PRO A 23 6.69 10.95 -24.92
CA PRO A 23 6.60 11.65 -23.65
C PRO A 23 6.36 10.74 -22.45
N ILE A 24 7.05 10.99 -21.35
CA ILE A 24 7.01 10.14 -20.16
C ILE A 24 5.59 9.99 -19.56
N GLN A 25 4.73 11.00 -19.72
CA GLN A 25 3.34 10.92 -19.26
C GLN A 25 2.54 9.87 -20.03
N GLU A 26 2.77 9.77 -21.35
CA GLU A 26 2.15 8.75 -22.19
C GLU A 26 2.70 7.36 -21.86
N ILE A 27 4.00 7.25 -21.55
CA ILE A 27 4.60 6.00 -21.04
C ILE A 27 3.89 5.55 -19.76
N TRP A 28 3.63 6.44 -18.81
CA TRP A 28 2.88 6.11 -17.60
C TRP A 28 1.46 5.64 -17.89
N ALA A 29 0.77 6.28 -18.84
CA ALA A 29 -0.56 5.86 -19.25
C ALA A 29 -0.56 4.46 -19.88
N ARG A 30 0.41 4.17 -20.77
CA ARG A 30 0.56 2.86 -21.44
C ARG A 30 0.95 1.75 -20.47
N LEU A 31 1.84 2.04 -19.51
CA LEU A 31 2.21 1.12 -18.43
C LEU A 31 1.04 0.84 -17.48
N GLY A 32 0.24 1.87 -17.19
CA GLY A 32 -0.91 1.79 -16.29
C GLY A 32 -2.21 1.25 -16.91
N ALA A 33 -2.21 0.94 -18.21
CA ALA A 33 -3.36 0.35 -18.86
C ALA A 33 -3.71 -1.03 -18.27
N GLU A 34 -5.00 -1.32 -18.21
CA GLU A 34 -5.52 -2.58 -17.64
C GLU A 34 -4.98 -3.78 -18.42
N PHE A 35 -4.77 -4.89 -17.70
CA PHE A 35 -4.43 -6.16 -18.32
C PHE A 35 -5.71 -6.84 -18.83
N PRO A 36 -5.67 -7.51 -19.99
CA PRO A 36 -6.80 -8.29 -20.45
C PRO A 36 -7.07 -9.44 -19.48
N GLU A 37 -8.33 -9.86 -19.36
CA GLU A 37 -8.73 -10.88 -18.38
C GLU A 37 -8.00 -12.21 -18.56
N CYS A 38 -7.62 -12.55 -19.80
CA CYS A 38 -6.83 -13.76 -20.11
C CYS A 38 -5.41 -13.74 -19.52
N ASP A 39 -4.86 -12.56 -19.24
CA ASP A 39 -3.54 -12.38 -18.64
C ASP A 39 -3.61 -12.31 -17.10
N VAL A 40 -4.81 -12.31 -16.52
CA VAL A 40 -5.03 -12.31 -15.07
C VAL A 40 -5.30 -13.74 -14.62
N LYS A 41 -4.47 -14.26 -13.71
CA LYS A 41 -4.63 -15.60 -13.14
C LYS A 41 -5.30 -15.55 -11.78
N ASN A 42 -5.91 -16.67 -11.39
CA ASN A 42 -6.47 -16.87 -10.07
C ASN A 42 -5.57 -17.82 -9.27
N HIS A 43 -5.17 -17.44 -8.06
CA HIS A 43 -4.37 -18.29 -7.19
C HIS A 43 -5.22 -19.42 -6.58
N PRO A 44 -4.84 -20.70 -6.75
CA PRO A 44 -5.70 -21.84 -6.39
C PRO A 44 -6.07 -21.90 -4.91
N SER A 45 -5.18 -21.45 -4.01
CA SER A 45 -5.43 -21.47 -2.56
C SER A 45 -6.10 -20.22 -2.00
N THR A 46 -5.68 -19.02 -2.43
CA THR A 46 -6.18 -17.75 -1.87
C THR A 46 -7.36 -17.17 -2.65
N ARG A 47 -7.65 -17.74 -3.83
CA ARG A 47 -8.64 -17.25 -4.81
C ARG A 47 -8.41 -15.80 -5.26
N GLN A 48 -7.22 -15.26 -5.01
CA GLN A 48 -6.87 -13.89 -5.39
C GLN A 48 -6.48 -13.83 -6.87
N TYR A 49 -6.97 -12.80 -7.55
CA TYR A 49 -6.55 -12.49 -8.89
C TYR A 49 -5.19 -11.81 -8.87
N TYR A 50 -4.29 -12.22 -9.75
CA TYR A 50 -2.98 -11.64 -9.87
C TYR A 50 -2.52 -11.63 -11.33
N VAL A 51 -1.70 -10.63 -11.66
CA VAL A 51 -0.97 -10.59 -12.94
C VAL A 51 0.34 -11.37 -12.78
N PRO A 52 0.60 -12.40 -13.61
CA PRO A 52 1.86 -13.13 -13.61
C PRO A 52 3.07 -12.21 -13.91
N VAL A 53 4.24 -12.58 -13.40
CA VAL A 53 5.47 -11.78 -13.55
C VAL A 53 5.82 -11.60 -15.03
N GLU A 54 5.64 -12.65 -15.82
CA GLU A 54 5.94 -12.67 -17.25
C GLU A 54 5.13 -11.61 -18.00
N LYS A 55 3.87 -11.38 -17.59
CA LYS A 55 3.00 -10.36 -18.19
C LYS A 55 3.42 -8.94 -17.85
N ILE A 56 3.99 -8.73 -16.67
CA ILE A 56 4.57 -7.44 -16.29
C ILE A 56 5.84 -7.18 -17.09
N GLU A 57 6.69 -8.19 -17.29
CA GLU A 57 7.89 -8.08 -18.13
C GLU A 57 7.53 -7.81 -19.60
N GLU A 58 6.54 -8.53 -20.16
CA GLU A 58 6.02 -8.27 -21.51
C GLU A 58 5.53 -6.82 -21.66
N ARG A 59 4.84 -6.28 -20.65
CA ARG A 59 4.40 -4.87 -20.64
C ARG A 59 5.58 -3.90 -20.60
N LEU A 60 6.58 -4.15 -19.77
CA LEU A 60 7.80 -3.32 -19.71
C LEU A 60 8.55 -3.34 -21.04
N ASN A 61 8.73 -4.54 -21.62
CA ASN A 61 9.40 -4.71 -22.89
C ASN A 61 8.67 -4.02 -24.05
N SER A 62 7.34 -4.12 -24.09
CA SER A 62 6.54 -3.49 -25.15
C SER A 62 6.41 -1.97 -25.03
N VAL A 63 6.36 -1.43 -23.81
CA VAL A 63 6.14 0.02 -23.59
C VAL A 63 7.44 0.80 -23.46
N VAL A 64 8.41 0.25 -22.73
CA VAL A 64 9.69 0.92 -22.40
C VAL A 64 10.81 0.44 -23.32
N GLY A 65 10.76 -0.81 -23.78
CA GLY A 65 11.84 -1.44 -24.54
C GLY A 65 12.81 -2.18 -23.64
N MET A 66 13.24 -3.37 -24.06
CA MET A 66 14.07 -4.29 -23.26
C MET A 66 15.37 -3.68 -22.75
N GLU A 67 15.98 -2.75 -23.50
CA GLU A 67 17.26 -2.11 -23.16
C GLU A 67 17.13 -0.88 -22.23
N ASN A 68 15.89 -0.45 -21.98
CA ASN A 68 15.57 0.78 -21.25
C ASN A 68 14.98 0.51 -19.87
N TRP A 69 15.01 -0.73 -19.39
CA TRP A 69 14.71 -1.02 -18.00
C TRP A 69 15.64 -2.07 -17.42
N ASN A 70 15.77 -2.06 -16.11
CA ASN A 70 16.50 -3.07 -15.36
C ASN A 70 15.88 -3.26 -13.98
N PHE A 71 15.92 -4.48 -13.48
CA PHE A 71 15.51 -4.81 -12.12
C PHE A 71 16.73 -5.28 -11.33
N VAL A 72 17.02 -4.57 -10.24
CA VAL A 72 18.17 -4.85 -9.37
C VAL A 72 17.66 -5.29 -8.01
N VAL A 73 18.18 -6.42 -7.56
CA VAL A 73 17.79 -7.09 -6.32
C VAL A 73 18.94 -6.99 -5.32
N GLY A 74 18.62 -6.68 -4.07
CA GLY A 74 19.57 -6.73 -2.96
C GLY A 74 19.70 -8.14 -2.39
N GLU A 75 20.67 -8.34 -1.51
CA GLU A 75 20.89 -9.64 -0.87
C GLU A 75 19.64 -10.09 -0.09
N PRO A 76 19.19 -11.35 -0.27
CA PRO A 76 18.10 -11.91 0.53
C PRO A 76 18.47 -12.02 2.01
N GLN A 77 17.51 -11.69 2.88
CA GLN A 77 17.66 -11.77 4.33
C GLN A 77 16.64 -12.75 4.89
N ILE A 78 17.11 -13.77 5.63
CA ILE A 78 16.22 -14.63 6.40
C ILE A 78 16.00 -13.98 7.76
N CYS A 79 14.76 -13.62 8.05
CA CYS A 79 14.35 -13.01 9.31
C CYS A 79 13.51 -13.99 10.10
N ARG A 80 13.85 -14.18 11.38
CA ARG A 80 13.08 -15.03 12.30
C ARG A 80 12.18 -14.16 13.16
N PHE A 81 10.91 -14.53 13.27
CA PHE A 81 9.88 -13.78 13.98
C PHE A 81 9.22 -14.61 15.09
N GLY A 82 9.06 -13.99 16.26
CA GLY A 82 8.31 -14.55 17.37
C GLY A 82 9.00 -15.72 18.09
N GLN A 83 8.35 -16.21 19.14
CA GLN A 83 8.85 -17.30 19.97
C GLN A 83 8.75 -18.67 19.29
N SER A 84 7.85 -18.81 18.30
CA SER A 84 7.71 -20.03 17.49
C SER A 84 8.79 -20.17 16.42
N GLY A 85 9.64 -19.14 16.23
CA GLY A 85 10.80 -19.22 15.34
C GLY A 85 10.47 -19.30 13.86
N HIS A 86 9.30 -18.83 13.43
CA HIS A 86 8.96 -18.79 12.00
C HIS A 86 9.91 -17.87 11.25
N GLU A 87 10.31 -18.29 10.05
CA GLU A 87 11.27 -17.58 9.23
C GLU A 87 10.58 -17.04 7.97
N SER A 88 10.92 -15.82 7.59
CA SER A 88 10.54 -15.25 6.30
C SER A 88 11.79 -14.75 5.58
N CYS A 89 11.83 -14.94 4.27
CA CYS A 89 12.81 -14.33 3.40
C CYS A 89 12.32 -12.92 3.03
N ILE A 90 13.14 -11.91 3.30
CA ILE A 90 12.90 -10.52 2.94
C ILE A 90 13.95 -10.11 1.91
N VAL A 91 13.49 -9.48 0.84
CA VAL A 91 14.35 -8.99 -0.23
C VAL A 91 14.04 -7.52 -0.47
N SER A 92 15.08 -6.72 -0.69
CA SER A 92 14.96 -5.35 -1.20
C SER A 92 15.26 -5.33 -2.69
N GLY A 93 14.67 -4.39 -3.42
CA GLY A 93 15.03 -4.21 -4.82
C GLY A 93 14.49 -2.94 -5.41
N ARG A 94 14.91 -2.67 -6.64
CA ARG A 94 14.54 -1.47 -7.39
C ARG A 94 14.34 -1.79 -8.87
N LEU A 95 13.27 -1.26 -9.42
CA LEU A 95 13.03 -1.20 -10.86
C LEU A 95 13.47 0.17 -11.36
N VAL A 96 14.31 0.16 -12.40
CA VAL A 96 14.91 1.34 -13.02
C VAL A 96 14.44 1.39 -14.46
N LEU A 97 13.86 2.51 -14.87
CA LEU A 97 13.62 2.84 -16.27
C LEU A 97 14.60 3.93 -16.70
N TYR A 98 15.07 3.91 -17.93
CA TYR A 98 15.96 4.93 -18.50
C TYR A 98 15.18 5.74 -19.54
N ASP A 99 15.32 7.06 -19.48
CA ASP A 99 14.87 7.93 -20.56
C ASP A 99 15.89 7.98 -21.71
N ASP A 100 15.55 8.71 -22.78
CA ASP A 100 16.37 8.83 -23.99
C ASP A 100 17.75 9.45 -23.71
N ASP A 101 17.86 10.27 -22.64
CA ASP A 101 19.11 10.87 -22.18
C ASP A 101 19.85 9.96 -21.16
N ARG A 102 19.40 8.70 -21.00
CA ARG A 102 19.89 7.68 -20.05
C ARG A 102 19.82 8.11 -18.58
N VAL A 103 18.93 9.03 -18.25
CA VAL A 103 18.68 9.43 -16.86
C VAL A 103 17.76 8.39 -16.20
N PRO A 104 18.16 7.80 -15.06
CA PRO A 104 17.35 6.76 -14.43
C PRO A 104 16.13 7.32 -13.70
N ILE A 105 15.01 6.61 -13.81
CA ILE A 105 13.78 6.80 -13.04
C ILE A 105 13.60 5.55 -12.19
N VAL A 106 13.72 5.70 -10.87
CA VAL A 106 13.81 4.56 -9.94
C VAL A 106 12.58 4.44 -9.07
N ARG A 107 12.09 3.22 -8.87
CA ARG A 107 11.15 2.86 -7.80
C ARG A 107 11.70 1.66 -7.05
N SER A 108 11.87 1.82 -5.74
CA SER A 108 12.40 0.79 -4.85
C SER A 108 11.37 0.36 -3.81
N THR A 109 11.44 -0.90 -3.39
CA THR A 109 10.59 -1.46 -2.34
C THR A 109 11.24 -2.68 -1.71
N CYS A 110 10.60 -3.20 -0.68
CA CYS A 110 10.87 -4.54 -0.17
C CYS A 110 9.67 -5.45 -0.41
N GLY A 111 9.94 -6.74 -0.46
CA GLY A 111 9.01 -7.84 -0.60
C GLY A 111 9.46 -9.00 0.25
N GLY A 112 8.58 -9.96 0.46
CA GLY A 112 8.87 -11.05 1.36
C GLY A 112 8.04 -12.29 1.11
N SER A 113 8.53 -13.41 1.60
CA SER A 113 7.86 -14.70 1.52
C SER A 113 8.20 -15.54 2.75
N ASP A 114 7.19 -16.21 3.31
CA ASP A 114 7.38 -17.10 4.45
C ASP A 114 8.07 -18.40 4.01
N ILE A 115 8.99 -18.89 4.84
CA ILE A 115 9.60 -20.20 4.65
C ILE A 115 8.62 -21.26 5.15
N VAL A 116 8.21 -22.15 4.24
CA VAL A 116 7.22 -23.18 4.54
C VAL A 116 7.90 -24.42 5.12
N TYR A 117 7.41 -24.86 6.28
CA TYR A 117 7.80 -26.10 6.94
C TYR A 117 6.67 -27.12 6.81
N PRO A 118 6.97 -28.37 6.41
CA PRO A 118 6.01 -29.47 6.52
C PRO A 118 5.60 -29.68 7.99
N LYS A 119 4.40 -30.25 8.20
CA LYS A 119 3.97 -30.65 9.55
C LYS A 119 5.02 -31.54 10.20
N GLU A 120 5.36 -31.22 11.46
CA GLU A 120 6.28 -32.00 12.29
C GLU A 120 7.73 -32.06 11.76
N SER A 121 8.12 -31.13 10.88
CA SER A 121 9.48 -31.04 10.33
C SER A 121 10.11 -29.69 10.63
N ASP A 122 11.30 -29.70 11.23
CA ASP A 122 12.16 -28.51 11.38
C ASP A 122 12.96 -28.20 10.11
N ARG A 123 12.86 -29.04 9.08
CA ARG A 123 13.47 -28.82 7.77
C ARG A 123 12.48 -28.10 6.85
N PRO A 124 12.87 -26.96 6.25
CA PRO A 124 12.02 -26.25 5.31
C PRO A 124 11.87 -27.02 4.00
N THR A 125 10.72 -26.87 3.33
CA THR A 125 10.45 -27.50 2.03
C THR A 125 11.44 -27.04 0.96
N SER A 126 11.67 -25.72 0.88
CA SER A 126 12.70 -25.11 0.02
C SER A 126 12.89 -23.65 0.41
N VAL A 127 14.10 -23.27 0.82
CA VAL A 127 14.46 -21.87 1.07
C VAL A 127 14.57 -21.10 -0.25
N ALA A 128 15.03 -21.75 -1.32
CA ALA A 128 15.14 -21.14 -2.64
C ALA A 128 13.77 -20.65 -3.15
N ASN A 129 12.70 -21.42 -2.94
CA ASN A 129 11.36 -21.01 -3.34
C ASN A 129 10.88 -19.75 -2.61
N ALA A 130 11.25 -19.59 -1.34
CA ALA A 130 10.93 -18.39 -0.57
C ALA A 130 11.74 -17.18 -1.06
N VAL A 131 13.01 -17.38 -1.44
CA VAL A 131 13.83 -16.34 -2.09
C VAL A 131 13.19 -15.91 -3.41
N ASP A 132 12.90 -16.85 -4.32
CA ASP A 132 12.30 -16.53 -5.62
C ASP A 132 10.95 -15.81 -5.47
N SER A 133 10.12 -16.28 -4.53
CA SER A 133 8.83 -15.66 -4.23
C SER A 133 9.00 -14.23 -3.70
N ALA A 134 9.97 -13.99 -2.82
CA ALA A 134 10.27 -12.66 -2.30
C ALA A 134 10.81 -11.72 -3.40
N VAL A 135 11.66 -12.22 -4.29
CA VAL A 135 12.17 -11.47 -5.47
C VAL A 135 11.03 -11.07 -6.39
N GLN A 136 10.12 -12.01 -6.71
CA GLN A 136 8.96 -11.74 -7.54
C GLN A 136 7.99 -10.74 -6.88
N ASP A 137 7.80 -10.82 -5.57
CA ASP A 137 6.98 -9.86 -4.81
C ASP A 137 7.59 -8.44 -4.88
N VAL A 138 8.90 -8.29 -4.68
CA VAL A 138 9.60 -7.00 -4.87
C VAL A 138 9.40 -6.47 -6.27
N PHE A 139 9.59 -7.29 -7.30
CA PHE A 139 9.45 -6.89 -8.69
C PHE A 139 8.04 -6.36 -8.98
N LYS A 140 7.01 -7.15 -8.63
CA LYS A 140 5.60 -6.78 -8.78
C LYS A 140 5.27 -5.48 -8.06
N ARG A 141 5.74 -5.30 -6.83
CA ARG A 141 5.52 -4.06 -6.06
C ARG A 141 6.22 -2.85 -6.67
N CYS A 142 7.42 -3.01 -7.20
CA CYS A 142 8.13 -1.95 -7.94
C CYS A 142 7.37 -1.57 -9.22
N ALA A 143 6.92 -2.55 -9.99
CA ALA A 143 6.10 -2.35 -11.19
C ALA A 143 4.78 -1.62 -10.88
N LYS A 144 4.09 -1.99 -9.80
CA LYS A 144 2.88 -1.29 -9.31
C LYS A 144 3.12 0.19 -9.02
N ARG A 145 4.32 0.57 -8.56
CA ARG A 145 4.69 2.00 -8.34
C ARG A 145 4.90 2.79 -9.63
N PHE A 146 5.05 2.12 -10.77
CA PHE A 146 5.00 2.72 -12.10
C PHE A 146 3.60 2.70 -12.72
N GLY A 147 2.60 2.21 -11.99
CA GLY A 147 1.21 2.13 -12.44
C GLY A 147 0.83 0.79 -13.06
N ILE A 148 1.78 -0.11 -13.31
CA ILE A 148 1.53 -1.42 -13.93
C ILE A 148 0.68 -2.27 -12.98
N ALA A 149 -0.41 -2.84 -13.47
CA ALA A 149 -1.33 -3.66 -12.67
C ALA A 149 -1.87 -2.94 -11.41
N LYS A 150 -2.06 -1.62 -11.49
CA LYS A 150 -2.64 -0.81 -10.38
C LYS A 150 -4.14 -1.06 -10.21
N LYS A 151 -4.83 -1.34 -11.31
CA LYS A 151 -6.24 -1.75 -11.35
C LYS A 151 -6.31 -3.26 -11.58
N GLU A 152 -5.91 -4.03 -10.59
CA GLU A 152 -6.54 -5.33 -10.46
C GLU A 152 -8.03 -5.01 -10.23
N LYS A 153 -8.97 -5.61 -10.99
CA LYS A 153 -10.37 -5.62 -10.54
C LYS A 153 -10.30 -5.98 -9.06
N ASP A 154 -10.83 -5.13 -8.18
CA ASP A 154 -11.00 -5.41 -6.76
C ASP A 154 -12.03 -6.55 -6.55
N ALA A 155 -11.95 -7.61 -7.34
CA ALA A 155 -12.45 -8.92 -7.01
C ALA A 155 -11.49 -9.47 -5.94
N ASN A 156 -11.75 -9.07 -4.70
CA ASN A 156 -11.02 -9.44 -3.51
C ASN A 156 -9.59 -8.87 -3.45
N HIS A 157 -9.51 -7.61 -3.00
CA HIS A 157 -8.83 -7.44 -1.72
C HIS A 157 -9.48 -8.44 -0.74
N SER A 158 -9.00 -9.69 -0.74
CA SER A 158 -9.14 -10.50 0.45
C SER A 158 -8.39 -9.69 1.49
N ALA A 159 -9.18 -8.99 2.31
CA ALA A 159 -8.89 -8.87 3.73
C ALA A 159 -8.05 -10.08 4.10
N GLY A 160 -6.77 -9.85 4.40
CA GLY A 160 -5.93 -10.90 4.97
C GLY A 160 -6.76 -11.52 6.07
N ASP A 161 -6.98 -12.83 5.97
CA ASP A 161 -7.79 -13.64 6.87
C ASP A 161 -8.71 -12.79 7.75
N ALA A 162 -9.94 -12.55 7.28
CA ALA A 162 -11.05 -12.34 8.19
C ALA A 162 -11.21 -13.64 8.99
N ARG A 163 -10.30 -13.89 9.93
CA ARG A 163 -10.58 -14.62 11.16
C ARG A 163 -11.61 -13.78 11.90
N ASN A 164 -12.85 -13.75 11.43
CA ASN A 164 -14.00 -13.17 12.11
C ASN A 164 -13.62 -12.05 13.10
N GLU A 165 -12.96 -10.98 12.65
CA GLU A 165 -12.81 -9.82 13.51
C GLU A 165 -14.18 -9.14 13.46
N GLN A 166 -15.08 -9.64 14.31
CA GLN A 166 -16.47 -9.19 14.35
C GLN A 166 -16.48 -7.67 14.50
N GLU A 167 -17.12 -6.99 13.53
CA GLU A 167 -17.51 -5.59 13.66
C GLU A 167 -18.28 -5.45 14.97
N LYS A 168 -17.73 -4.66 15.90
CA LYS A 168 -18.36 -4.38 17.20
C LYS A 168 -18.80 -2.93 17.23
N LEU A 169 -19.90 -2.69 17.92
CA LEU A 169 -20.32 -1.33 18.27
C LEU A 169 -19.44 -0.83 19.40
N TRP A 170 -18.72 0.26 19.16
CA TRP A 170 -17.87 0.92 20.13
C TRP A 170 -18.44 2.29 20.48
N LYS A 171 -18.41 2.61 21.78
CA LYS A 171 -18.62 3.96 22.28
C LYS A 171 -17.31 4.44 22.89
N ALA A 172 -16.75 5.50 22.31
CA ALA A 172 -15.41 5.96 22.64
C ALA A 172 -15.42 7.46 22.99
N TYR A 173 -14.61 7.83 23.98
CA TYR A 173 -14.30 9.23 24.26
C TYR A 173 -13.05 9.62 23.49
N VAL A 174 -13.13 10.67 22.68
CA VAL A 174 -11.96 11.12 21.91
C VAL A 174 -11.10 12.00 22.81
N LEU A 175 -9.88 11.57 23.07
CA LEU A 175 -8.96 12.21 24.00
C LEU A 175 -8.17 13.33 23.34
N GLU A 176 -7.82 13.14 22.06
CA GLU A 176 -6.99 14.07 21.28
C GLU A 176 -7.64 14.44 19.94
N PRO A 177 -7.36 15.64 19.39
CA PRO A 177 -7.83 16.02 18.06
C PRO A 177 -7.38 15.05 16.95
N PHE A 178 -8.16 14.97 15.88
CA PHE A 178 -7.80 14.15 14.71
C PHE A 178 -6.52 14.66 14.04
N ARG A 179 -5.60 13.74 13.75
CA ARG A 179 -4.33 14.02 13.05
C ARG A 179 -4.27 13.24 11.75
N ALA A 180 -3.75 13.87 10.70
CA ALA A 180 -3.57 13.22 9.40
C ALA A 180 -2.55 12.07 9.48
N LEU A 181 -2.83 11.00 8.73
CA LEU A 181 -1.89 9.91 8.52
C LEU A 181 -1.08 10.14 7.23
N PRO A 182 0.22 9.76 7.18
CA PRO A 182 1.06 9.95 5.99
C PRO A 182 0.57 9.24 4.72
N LYS A 183 -0.30 8.23 4.85
CA LYS A 183 -0.84 7.44 3.74
C LYS A 183 -2.32 7.75 3.43
N GLY A 184 -2.85 8.86 3.94
CA GLY A 184 -4.27 9.21 3.86
C GLY A 184 -5.08 8.70 5.05
N GLY A 185 -6.22 9.33 5.31
CA GLY A 185 -7.02 9.13 6.52
C GLY A 185 -6.48 9.88 7.74
N VAL A 186 -7.04 9.57 8.91
CA VAL A 186 -6.72 10.21 10.18
C VAL A 186 -6.58 9.22 11.32
N LYS A 187 -5.95 9.69 12.39
CA LYS A 187 -5.95 9.00 13.68
C LYS A 187 -6.28 9.93 14.83
N ALA A 188 -6.83 9.37 15.90
CA ALA A 188 -7.02 10.04 17.18
C ALA A 188 -6.78 9.08 18.33
N LYS A 189 -6.36 9.61 19.48
CA LYS A 189 -6.32 8.82 20.72
C LYS A 189 -7.72 8.80 21.32
N ILE A 190 -8.22 7.62 21.68
CA ILE A 190 -9.55 7.43 22.25
C ILE A 190 -9.49 6.64 23.55
N SER A 191 -10.51 6.76 24.39
CA SER A 191 -10.74 5.91 25.56
C SER A 191 -11.99 5.07 25.34
N VAL A 192 -11.85 3.75 25.51
CA VAL A 192 -12.92 2.75 25.39
C VAL A 192 -12.78 1.81 26.58
N GLU A 193 -13.86 1.59 27.33
CA GLU A 193 -13.85 0.75 28.54
C GLU A 193 -12.67 1.09 29.49
N ASP A 194 -12.44 2.39 29.70
CA ASP A 194 -11.35 2.94 30.52
C ASP A 194 -9.92 2.60 30.06
N LYS A 195 -9.76 2.14 28.81
CA LYS A 195 -8.46 1.89 28.17
C LYS A 195 -8.22 2.86 27.03
N ALA A 196 -7.03 3.46 27.01
CA ALA A 196 -6.62 4.33 25.93
C ALA A 196 -6.05 3.53 24.75
N CYS A 197 -6.55 3.78 23.54
CA CYS A 197 -6.07 3.17 22.30
C CYS A 197 -6.08 4.19 21.13
N GLU A 198 -5.53 3.80 19.99
CA GLU A 198 -5.61 4.63 18.77
C GLU A 198 -6.85 4.24 17.95
N LEU A 199 -7.64 5.24 17.57
CA LEU A 199 -8.65 5.14 16.52
C LEU A 199 -8.01 5.49 15.18
N ILE A 200 -8.20 4.63 14.18
CA ILE A 200 -7.77 4.84 12.80
C ILE A 200 -9.02 4.95 11.92
N ILE A 201 -9.10 6.02 11.13
CA ILE A 201 -10.13 6.21 10.11
C ILE A 201 -9.41 6.33 8.77
N TRP A 202 -9.61 5.37 7.88
CA TRP A 202 -8.95 5.36 6.58
C TRP A 202 -9.56 6.40 5.62
N ASN A 203 -8.86 6.66 4.51
CA ASN A 203 -9.13 7.82 3.67
C ASN A 203 -10.57 7.86 3.14
N ARG A 204 -11.12 6.70 2.74
CA ARG A 204 -12.47 6.59 2.21
C ARG A 204 -13.53 6.97 3.25
N GLU A 205 -13.43 6.39 4.44
CA GLU A 205 -14.35 6.63 5.55
C GLU A 205 -14.21 8.06 6.08
N TRP A 206 -12.98 8.58 6.09
CA TRP A 206 -12.69 9.96 6.47
C TRP A 206 -13.31 10.97 5.51
N GLU A 207 -13.19 10.77 4.20
CA GLU A 207 -13.82 11.63 3.19
C GLU A 207 -15.35 11.61 3.32
N GLU A 208 -15.96 10.45 3.59
CA GLU A 208 -17.40 10.34 3.84
C GLU A 208 -17.84 11.08 5.10
N LEU A 209 -17.09 10.94 6.20
CA LEU A 209 -17.34 11.65 7.45
C LEU A 209 -17.17 13.16 7.30
N HIS A 210 -16.09 13.59 6.65
CA HIS A 210 -15.80 14.99 6.40
C HIS A 210 -16.89 15.63 5.53
N GLY A 211 -17.32 14.94 4.45
CA GLY A 211 -18.39 15.43 3.58
C GLY A 211 -19.75 15.55 4.26
N ARG A 212 -20.06 14.71 5.26
CA ARG A 212 -21.35 14.75 5.99
C ARG A 212 -21.33 15.61 7.25
N TYR A 213 -20.17 15.72 7.91
CA TYR A 213 -20.04 16.28 9.25
C TYR A 213 -18.79 17.17 9.40
N GLU A 214 -18.48 17.96 8.36
CA GLU A 214 -17.27 18.80 8.22
C GLU A 214 -16.83 19.51 9.51
N LYS A 215 -17.76 20.13 10.25
CA LYS A 215 -17.47 20.86 11.50
C LYS A 215 -16.92 19.97 12.61
N GLN A 216 -17.37 18.71 12.68
CA GLN A 216 -17.01 17.76 13.71
C GLN A 216 -15.82 16.89 13.29
N PHE A 217 -15.75 16.52 12.01
CA PHE A 217 -14.73 15.64 11.44
C PHE A 217 -13.79 16.44 10.53
N SER A 218 -12.96 17.27 11.15
CA SER A 218 -11.86 17.99 10.49
C SER A 218 -10.54 17.74 11.22
N ILE A 219 -9.42 17.88 10.50
CA ILE A 219 -8.10 17.77 11.12
C ILE A 219 -7.94 18.89 12.16
N GLY A 220 -7.48 18.55 13.35
CA GLY A 220 -7.38 19.50 14.47
C GLY A 220 -8.69 19.72 15.24
N SER A 221 -9.82 19.23 14.74
CA SER A 221 -11.07 19.20 15.51
C SER A 221 -11.05 18.07 16.53
N LYS A 222 -11.74 18.30 17.65
CA LYS A 222 -11.98 17.31 18.70
C LYS A 222 -13.48 17.18 18.92
N ILE A 223 -14.00 15.97 18.74
CA ILE A 223 -15.33 15.59 19.23
C ILE A 223 -15.18 15.02 20.65
N ASN A 224 -16.21 15.08 21.49
CA ASN A 224 -16.11 14.56 22.86
C ASN A 224 -16.33 13.04 22.90
N GLU A 225 -17.31 12.57 22.13
CA GLU A 225 -17.72 11.17 22.10
C GLU A 225 -18.07 10.76 20.67
N ILE A 226 -17.77 9.51 20.32
CA ILE A 226 -18.16 8.88 19.05
C ILE A 226 -18.68 7.47 19.31
N SER A 227 -19.81 7.15 18.68
CA SER A 227 -20.34 5.79 18.59
C SER A 227 -20.22 5.29 17.16
N PHE A 228 -19.47 4.21 16.97
CA PHE A 228 -19.13 3.70 15.65
C PHE A 228 -19.02 2.19 15.67
N TYR A 229 -19.27 1.60 14.52
CA TYR A 229 -18.90 0.23 14.25
C TYR A 229 -17.43 0.17 13.84
N GLY A 230 -16.66 -0.69 14.50
CA GLY A 230 -15.22 -0.77 14.31
C GLY A 230 -14.65 -2.14 14.62
N VAL A 231 -13.44 -2.35 14.11
CA VAL A 231 -12.71 -3.62 14.21
C VAL A 231 -11.51 -3.43 15.13
N GLU A 232 -11.35 -4.32 16.12
CA GLU A 232 -10.18 -4.31 17.00
C GLU A 232 -9.00 -4.97 16.30
N LYS A 233 -7.88 -4.24 16.21
CA LYS A 233 -6.63 -4.73 15.65
C LYS A 233 -5.46 -4.54 16.60
N LYS A 234 -4.49 -5.44 16.52
CA LYS A 234 -3.20 -5.29 17.18
C LYS A 234 -2.14 -4.85 16.19
N TYR A 235 -1.62 -3.65 16.38
CA TYR A 235 -0.52 -3.12 15.59
C TYR A 235 0.70 -2.87 16.48
N ARG A 236 1.84 -3.51 16.17
CA ARG A 236 3.08 -3.40 16.96
C ARG A 236 2.89 -3.65 18.46
N GLY A 237 2.00 -4.57 18.82
CA GLY A 237 1.68 -4.91 20.21
C GLY A 237 0.74 -3.93 20.93
N GLN A 238 0.29 -2.85 20.26
CA GLN A 238 -0.70 -1.91 20.77
C GLN A 238 -2.06 -2.20 20.16
N MET A 239 -3.11 -2.06 20.97
CA MET A 239 -4.49 -2.16 20.51
C MET A 239 -4.86 -0.87 19.74
N GLN A 240 -5.47 -1.06 18.58
CA GLN A 240 -6.02 -0.01 17.74
C GLN A 240 -7.45 -0.41 17.35
N LEU A 241 -8.32 0.59 17.19
CA LEU A 241 -9.65 0.40 16.63
C LEU A 241 -9.68 1.00 15.22
N GLU A 242 -10.04 0.20 14.24
CA GLU A 242 -10.30 0.69 12.88
C GLU A 242 -11.78 1.02 12.73
N PHE A 243 -12.06 2.24 12.29
CA PHE A 243 -13.40 2.71 12.01
C PHE A 243 -13.94 2.07 10.73
N VAL A 244 -15.17 1.57 10.77
CA VAL A 244 -15.90 1.05 9.60
C VAL A 244 -17.02 2.01 9.21
N ARG A 245 -17.91 2.35 10.14
CA ARG A 245 -19.05 3.25 9.88
C ARG A 245 -19.60 3.83 11.18
N LEU A 246 -20.30 4.97 11.09
CA LEU A 246 -21.03 5.50 12.24
C LEU A 246 -22.19 4.58 12.62
N ALA A 247 -22.46 4.48 13.92
CA ALA A 247 -23.69 3.89 14.39
C ALA A 247 -24.84 4.86 14.03
N THR A 248 -25.62 4.54 12.99
CA THR A 248 -26.81 5.34 12.64
C THR A 248 -27.87 5.17 13.73
N GLY A 249 -27.90 6.13 14.66
CA GLY A 249 -28.89 6.20 15.72
C GLY A 249 -28.56 7.28 16.76
N THR A 250 -29.27 8.42 16.68
CA THR A 250 -29.36 9.50 17.69
C THR A 250 -28.10 10.34 17.98
N GLN A 251 -27.82 11.30 17.08
CA GLN A 251 -27.52 12.67 17.53
C GLN A 251 -28.73 13.56 17.24
N ASN A 252 -29.78 13.38 18.05
CA ASN A 252 -30.84 14.37 18.17
C ASN A 252 -30.94 14.74 19.65
N ARG A 253 -30.23 15.81 20.00
CA ARG A 253 -30.45 16.75 21.12
C ARG A 253 -29.41 17.86 20.90
N GLN A 254 -29.76 18.81 20.04
CA GLN A 254 -30.25 20.14 20.43
C GLN A 254 -29.30 20.85 21.39
N GLY A 255 -28.68 21.92 20.89
CA GLY A 255 -28.22 22.99 21.77
C GLY A 255 -29.41 23.69 22.41
N ALA A 256 -29.22 24.15 23.63
CA ALA A 256 -29.95 25.26 24.22
C ALA A 256 -29.14 25.79 25.41
N ALA A 257 -28.90 27.11 25.38
CA ALA A 257 -28.47 28.04 26.43
C ALA A 257 -27.10 27.79 27.09
#